data_AF-A0A317N3F2-F1
#
_entry.id   AF-A0A317N3F2-F1
#
_cell.length_a   1.000
_cell.length_b   1.000
_cell.length_c   1.000
_cell.angle_alpha   90.00
_cell.angle_beta   90.00
_cell.angle_gamma   90.00
#
_symmetry.space_group_name_H-M   'P 1'
#
loop_
_entity.id
_entity.type
_entity.pdbx_description
1 polymer ?
#
loop_
_entity_poly.entity_id
_entity_poly.type
_entity_poly.pdbx_seq_one_letter_code
_entity_poly.pdbx_strand_id
1 'polypeptide(L)'
;MPLTIGVPTETVHGERRLCVVPDVVKRYLGLGAQLLIQSGAGQPAHLRDEMFGDVRFAAKSEEVYSTADVVLCVQPPSVELIATMKPGSVLLGMLQPWSDATRAQQLMDKQITSFALELLPRITRSQSMDALSSQAAVAGYECALIAADHCPKFWFFAESGGRAS
;
A
#
# COMPACT_ATOMS: atom_id res chain seq x y z
N MET A 1 4.36 -16.62 -20.52
CA MET A 1 4.93 -15.29 -20.19
C MET A 1 5.08 -15.21 -18.68
N PRO A 2 6.14 -14.59 -18.15
CA PRO A 2 6.27 -14.36 -16.71
C PRO A 2 5.17 -13.41 -16.22
N LEU A 3 4.71 -13.64 -14.99
CA LEU A 3 3.69 -12.82 -14.32
C LEU A 3 4.22 -11.40 -14.11
N THR A 4 3.46 -10.37 -14.51
CA THR A 4 3.82 -8.97 -14.30
C THR A 4 3.10 -8.37 -13.10
N ILE A 5 3.86 -7.88 -12.12
CA ILE A 5 3.37 -7.17 -10.94
C ILE A 5 3.55 -5.66 -11.17
N GLY A 6 2.44 -4.91 -11.15
CA GLY A 6 2.37 -3.48 -11.31
C GLY A 6 2.32 -2.73 -9.99
N VAL A 7 3.09 -1.65 -9.89
CA VAL A 7 3.17 -0.75 -8.73
C VAL A 7 2.97 0.69 -9.22
N PRO A 8 1.74 1.24 -9.16
CA PRO A 8 1.46 2.62 -9.54
C PRO A 8 1.85 3.59 -8.41
N THR A 9 1.87 4.89 -8.73
CA THR A 9 1.97 5.96 -7.73
C THR A 9 0.62 6.17 -7.05
N GLU A 10 0.62 6.40 -5.74
CA GLU A 10 -0.59 6.74 -4.99
C GLU A 10 -1.06 8.17 -5.33
N THR A 11 -2.36 8.34 -5.54
CA THR A 11 -2.96 9.62 -5.98
C THR A 11 -3.71 10.35 -4.87
N VAL A 12 -3.96 9.67 -3.74
CA VAL A 12 -4.68 10.26 -2.60
C VAL A 12 -3.84 11.34 -1.95
N HIS A 13 -4.43 12.51 -1.72
CA HIS A 13 -3.74 13.64 -1.11
C HIS A 13 -3.16 13.26 0.27
N GLY A 14 -1.86 13.49 0.46
CA GLY A 14 -1.15 13.20 1.70
C GLY A 14 -0.70 11.73 1.84
N GLU A 15 -1.06 10.85 0.90
CA GLU A 15 -0.52 9.49 0.86
C GLU A 15 0.96 9.55 0.45
N ARG A 16 1.82 9.00 1.30
CA ARG A 16 3.27 8.98 1.08
C ARG A 16 3.83 7.57 1.02
N ARG A 17 3.00 6.56 1.27
CA ARG A 17 3.43 5.15 1.27
C ARG A 17 3.50 4.63 -0.15
N LEU A 18 4.33 3.61 -0.34
CA LEU A 18 4.37 2.77 -1.54
C LEU A 18 4.05 1.34 -1.14
N CYS A 19 3.31 0.61 -1.97
CA CYS A 19 2.86 -0.75 -1.65
C CYS A 19 4.00 -1.79 -1.61
N VAL A 20 5.20 -1.44 -2.07
CA VAL A 20 6.40 -2.29 -2.05
C VAL A 20 7.64 -1.50 -1.64
N VAL A 21 8.65 -2.23 -1.18
CA VAL A 21 10.00 -1.71 -0.89
C VAL A 21 11.04 -2.50 -1.68
N PRO A 22 12.27 -1.98 -1.88
CA PRO A 22 13.31 -2.64 -2.68
C PRO A 22 13.58 -4.10 -2.31
N ASP A 23 13.57 -4.43 -1.02
CA ASP A 23 13.83 -5.81 -0.57
C ASP A 23 12.68 -6.77 -0.91
N VAL A 24 11.44 -6.29 -0.98
CA VAL A 24 10.29 -7.07 -1.44
C VAL A 24 10.35 -7.26 -2.95
N VAL A 25 10.74 -6.23 -3.70
CA VAL A 25 10.97 -6.30 -5.15
C VAL A 25 11.99 -7.38 -5.51
N LYS A 26 13.13 -7.43 -4.81
CA LYS A 26 14.14 -8.50 -5.00
C LYS A 26 13.56 -9.90 -4.80
N ARG A 27 12.68 -10.09 -3.81
CA ARG A 27 12.03 -11.38 -3.56
C ARG A 27 11.09 -11.77 -4.70
N TYR A 28 10.30 -10.84 -5.21
CA TYR A 28 9.41 -11.10 -6.34
C TYR A 28 10.17 -11.45 -7.63
N LEU A 29 11.26 -10.72 -7.91
CA LEU A 29 12.16 -11.04 -9.04
C LEU A 29 12.76 -12.45 -8.88
N GLY A 30 13.18 -12.81 -7.65
CA GLY A 30 13.70 -14.16 -7.35
C GLY A 30 12.67 -15.29 -7.49
N LEU A 31 11.38 -14.98 -7.39
CA LEU A 31 10.29 -15.92 -7.66
C LEU A 31 9.92 -16.02 -9.17
N GLY A 32 10.59 -15.23 -10.03
CA GLY A 32 10.36 -15.22 -11.47
C GLY A 32 9.28 -14.26 -11.96
N ALA A 33 8.76 -13.37 -11.09
CA ALA A 33 7.86 -12.30 -11.50
C ALA A 33 8.64 -11.14 -12.16
N GLN A 34 7.99 -10.41 -13.06
CA GLN A 34 8.48 -9.12 -13.56
C GLN A 34 7.82 -7.98 -12.80
N LEU A 35 8.57 -6.92 -12.51
CA LEU A 35 8.05 -5.73 -11.83
C LEU A 35 7.96 -4.57 -12.82
N LEU A 36 6.80 -3.91 -12.81
CA LEU A 36 6.53 -2.68 -13.54
C LEU A 36 6.14 -1.61 -12.52
N ILE A 37 7.05 -0.67 -12.25
CA ILE A 37 6.87 0.38 -11.25
C ILE A 37 6.66 1.71 -11.98
N GLN A 38 5.72 2.53 -11.56
CA GLN A 38 5.63 3.90 -12.08
C GLN A 38 6.84 4.71 -11.63
N SER A 39 7.48 5.41 -12.57
CA SER A 39 8.65 6.25 -12.31
C SER A 39 8.33 7.29 -11.25
N GLY A 40 9.18 7.38 -10.22
CA GLY A 40 9.00 8.30 -9.10
C GLY A 40 7.94 7.91 -8.07
N ALA A 41 7.28 6.74 -8.19
CA ALA A 41 6.24 6.31 -7.24
C ALA A 41 6.73 6.25 -5.78
N GLY A 42 8.02 5.95 -5.59
CA GLY A 42 8.64 5.86 -4.27
C GLY A 42 9.11 7.19 -3.67
N GLN A 43 9.12 8.29 -4.42
CA GLN A 43 9.72 9.55 -3.95
C GLN A 43 9.10 10.08 -2.65
N PRO A 44 7.77 10.06 -2.45
CA PRO A 44 7.16 10.49 -1.19
C PRO A 44 7.58 9.64 0.02
N ALA A 45 7.97 8.38 -0.22
CA ALA A 45 8.49 7.44 0.78
C ALA A 45 10.02 7.49 0.91
N HIS A 46 10.69 8.47 0.28
CA HIS A 46 12.15 8.57 0.19
C HIS A 46 12.82 7.36 -0.49
N LEU A 47 12.10 6.68 -1.39
CA LEU A 47 12.61 5.59 -2.22
C LEU A 47 12.87 6.11 -3.63
N ARG A 48 14.15 6.19 -4.02
CA ARG A 48 14.53 6.58 -5.38
C ARG A 48 14.43 5.40 -6.32
N ASP A 49 14.16 5.67 -7.59
CA ASP A 49 13.97 4.65 -8.62
C ASP A 49 15.19 3.70 -8.73
N GLU A 50 16.42 4.22 -8.54
CA GLU A 50 17.63 3.39 -8.63
C GLU A 50 17.73 2.33 -7.52
N MET A 51 16.96 2.48 -6.43
CA MET A 51 16.96 1.52 -5.32
C MET A 51 16.27 0.20 -5.68
N PHE A 52 15.39 0.18 -6.69
CA PHE A 52 14.58 -1.00 -7.03
C PHE A 52 15.32 -2.01 -7.92
N GLY A 53 16.44 -1.64 -8.54
CA GLY A 53 17.26 -2.55 -9.34
C GLY A 53 16.65 -2.90 -10.70
N ASP A 54 16.67 -4.18 -11.07
CA ASP A 54 16.24 -4.68 -12.39
C ASP A 54 14.71 -4.78 -12.51
N VAL A 55 14.07 -3.60 -12.55
CA VAL A 55 12.62 -3.46 -12.77
C VAL A 55 12.37 -2.61 -14.01
N ARG A 56 11.18 -2.77 -14.60
CA ARG A 56 10.72 -1.87 -15.65
C ARG A 56 10.05 -0.66 -15.03
N PHE A 57 10.30 0.51 -15.60
CA PHE A 57 9.65 1.74 -15.19
C PHE A 57 8.63 2.21 -16.22
N ALA A 58 7.41 2.46 -15.77
CA ALA A 58 6.36 3.10 -16.55
C ALA A 58 6.40 4.61 -16.34
N ALA A 59 6.11 5.39 -17.39
CA ALA A 59 6.06 6.85 -17.26
C ALA A 59 4.75 7.33 -16.63
N LYS A 60 3.68 6.55 -16.77
CA LYS A 60 2.32 6.91 -16.34
C LYS A 60 1.65 5.75 -15.60
N SER A 61 0.66 6.08 -14.76
CA SER A 61 -0.11 5.07 -14.03
C SER A 61 -0.90 4.17 -14.98
N GLU A 62 -1.50 4.71 -16.04
CA GLU A 62 -2.31 3.95 -17.00
C GLU A 62 -1.52 2.82 -17.68
N GLU A 63 -0.23 3.02 -17.91
CA GLU A 63 0.67 1.99 -18.45
C GLU A 63 0.83 0.83 -17.47
N VAL A 64 0.94 1.12 -16.17
CA VAL A 64 0.99 0.09 -15.12
C VAL A 64 -0.31 -0.71 -15.08
N TYR A 65 -1.46 -0.04 -15.00
CA TYR A 65 -2.76 -0.72 -14.91
C TYR A 65 -3.08 -1.55 -16.16
N SER A 66 -2.77 -1.05 -17.35
CA SER A 66 -3.04 -1.74 -18.62
C SER A 66 -2.07 -2.89 -18.93
N THR A 67 -0.89 -2.91 -18.31
CA THR A 67 0.16 -3.92 -18.59
C THR A 67 0.30 -4.97 -17.49
N ALA A 68 -0.03 -4.66 -16.24
CA ALA A 68 0.15 -5.59 -15.13
C ALA A 68 -0.90 -6.71 -15.11
N ASP A 69 -0.48 -7.91 -14.70
CA ASP A 69 -1.37 -9.04 -14.44
C ASP A 69 -1.85 -9.02 -12.98
N VAL A 70 -1.00 -8.49 -12.08
CA VAL A 70 -1.30 -8.23 -10.66
C VAL A 70 -0.96 -6.78 -10.37
N VAL A 71 -1.91 -5.98 -9.90
CA VAL A 71 -1.67 -4.60 -9.44
C VAL A 71 -1.68 -4.57 -7.92
N LEU A 72 -0.62 -4.02 -7.33
CA LEU A 72 -0.52 -3.75 -5.91
C LEU A 72 -0.76 -2.26 -5.66
N CYS A 73 -1.56 -1.92 -4.65
CA CYS A 73 -1.85 -0.54 -4.28
C CYS A 73 -2.00 -0.41 -2.76
N VAL A 74 -1.77 0.78 -2.23
CA VAL A 74 -2.09 1.12 -0.85
C VAL A 74 -3.56 1.53 -0.76
N GLN A 75 -3.96 2.55 -1.53
CA GLN A 75 -5.33 3.07 -1.57
C GLN A 75 -6.07 2.53 -2.81
N PRO A 76 -7.42 2.53 -2.79
CA PRO A 76 -8.17 2.02 -3.92
C PRO A 76 -7.98 2.91 -5.16
N PRO A 77 -7.75 2.33 -6.36
CA PRO A 77 -7.66 3.09 -7.60
C PRO A 77 -9.00 3.75 -7.97
N SER A 78 -8.92 4.77 -8.81
CA SER A 78 -10.11 5.41 -9.38
C SER A 78 -10.79 4.48 -10.40
N VAL A 79 -12.08 4.71 -10.64
CA VAL A 79 -12.89 3.92 -11.58
C VAL A 79 -12.29 3.98 -13.00
N GLU A 80 -11.73 5.12 -13.38
CA GLU A 80 -11.08 5.33 -14.68
C GLU A 80 -9.83 4.47 -14.83
N LEU A 81 -9.00 4.36 -13.79
CA LEU A 81 -7.81 3.52 -13.80
C LEU A 81 -8.19 2.03 -13.84
N ILE A 82 -9.21 1.63 -13.08
CA ILE A 82 -9.75 0.26 -13.14
C ILE A 82 -10.26 -0.05 -14.54
N ALA A 83 -10.85 0.92 -15.25
CA ALA A 83 -11.29 0.74 -16.62
C ALA A 83 -10.14 0.45 -17.61
N THR A 84 -8.90 0.85 -17.29
CA THR A 84 -7.71 0.53 -18.11
C THR A 84 -7.10 -0.84 -17.80
N MET A 85 -7.51 -1.48 -16.70
CA MET A 85 -6.95 -2.77 -16.30
C MET A 85 -7.29 -3.88 -17.29
N LYS A 86 -6.37 -4.84 -17.40
CA LYS A 86 -6.59 -6.08 -18.14
C LYS A 86 -7.76 -6.85 -17.53
N PRO A 87 -8.71 -7.33 -18.35
CA PRO A 87 -9.73 -8.26 -17.87
C PRO A 87 -9.09 -9.52 -17.25
N GLY A 88 -9.61 -9.99 -16.12
CA GLY A 88 -9.07 -11.16 -15.41
C GLY A 88 -7.80 -10.91 -14.59
N SER A 89 -7.30 -9.67 -14.53
CA SER A 89 -6.17 -9.29 -13.66
C SER A 89 -6.54 -9.32 -12.19
N VAL A 90 -5.52 -9.28 -11.34
CA VAL A 90 -5.66 -9.26 -9.88
C VAL A 90 -5.38 -7.86 -9.33
N LEU A 91 -6.20 -7.39 -8.40
CA LEU A 91 -5.98 -6.15 -7.64
C LEU A 91 -5.84 -6.46 -6.15
N LEU A 92 -4.80 -5.95 -5.50
CA LEU A 92 -4.57 -6.18 -4.06
C LEU A 92 -4.18 -4.87 -3.36
N GLY A 93 -4.83 -4.58 -2.23
CA GLY A 93 -4.59 -3.36 -1.45
C GLY A 93 -5.62 -3.14 -0.35
N MET A 94 -5.64 -1.94 0.24
CA MET A 94 -6.74 -1.51 1.12
C MET A 94 -7.87 -0.95 0.25
N LEU A 95 -8.82 -1.79 -0.16
CA LEU A 95 -9.73 -1.47 -1.29
C LEU A 95 -11.01 -0.72 -0.89
N GLN A 96 -11.26 -0.58 0.40
CA GLN A 96 -12.41 0.04 1.02
C GLN A 96 -13.72 -0.36 0.32
N PRO A 97 -14.08 -1.65 0.28
CA PRO A 97 -15.15 -2.15 -0.58
C PRO A 97 -16.52 -1.53 -0.28
N TRP A 98 -16.71 -1.02 0.94
CA TRP A 98 -17.94 -0.37 1.39
C TRP A 98 -18.03 1.11 1.04
N SER A 99 -16.94 1.74 0.58
CA SER A 99 -16.89 3.19 0.37
C SER A 99 -17.51 3.64 -0.96
N ASP A 100 -17.55 2.76 -1.96
CA ASP A 100 -17.92 3.10 -3.34
C ASP A 100 -18.48 1.88 -4.09
N ALA A 101 -19.80 1.89 -4.31
CA ALA A 101 -20.48 0.82 -5.06
C ALA A 101 -20.16 0.84 -6.56
N THR A 102 -19.86 2.01 -7.13
CA THR A 102 -19.49 2.15 -8.54
C THR A 102 -18.15 1.47 -8.80
N ARG A 103 -17.19 1.60 -7.88
CA ARG A 103 -15.91 0.89 -7.96
C ARG A 103 -16.09 -0.63 -7.93
N ALA A 104 -16.93 -1.13 -7.04
CA ALA A 104 -17.23 -2.57 -6.98
C ALA A 104 -17.86 -3.06 -8.30
N GLN A 105 -18.80 -2.30 -8.87
CA GLN A 105 -19.40 -2.62 -10.17
C GLN A 105 -18.36 -2.67 -11.29
N GLN A 106 -17.47 -1.67 -11.36
CA GLN A 106 -16.42 -1.62 -12.37
C GLN A 106 -15.46 -2.83 -12.28
N LEU A 107 -15.09 -3.25 -11.07
CA LEU A 107 -14.26 -4.44 -10.86
C LEU A 107 -14.97 -5.71 -11.37
N MET A 108 -16.27 -5.84 -11.12
CA MET A 108 -17.08 -6.96 -11.62
C MET A 108 -17.18 -6.96 -13.15
N ASP A 109 -17.48 -5.80 -13.75
CA ASP A 109 -17.63 -5.65 -15.21
C ASP A 109 -16.33 -6.00 -15.96
N LYS A 110 -15.18 -5.69 -15.34
CA LYS A 110 -13.85 -6.04 -15.86
C LYS A 110 -13.38 -7.45 -15.49
N GLN A 111 -14.17 -8.21 -14.74
CA GLN A 111 -13.79 -9.55 -14.25
C GLN A 111 -12.47 -9.52 -13.47
N ILE A 112 -12.22 -8.46 -12.70
CA ILE A 112 -11.00 -8.30 -11.91
C ILE A 112 -11.15 -9.07 -10.60
N THR A 113 -10.15 -9.88 -10.28
CA THR A 113 -10.10 -10.56 -8.98
C THR A 113 -9.48 -9.62 -7.95
N SER A 114 -10.28 -9.09 -7.03
CA SER A 114 -9.81 -8.12 -6.04
C SER A 114 -9.70 -8.72 -4.63
N PHE A 115 -8.57 -8.47 -3.95
CA PHE A 115 -8.34 -8.84 -2.55
C PHE A 115 -8.21 -7.59 -1.68
N ALA A 116 -9.20 -7.36 -0.82
CA ALA A 116 -9.21 -6.28 0.17
C ALA A 116 -8.49 -6.75 1.44
N LEU A 117 -7.34 -6.15 1.76
CA LEU A 117 -6.50 -6.55 2.90
C LEU A 117 -7.17 -6.30 4.25
N GLU A 118 -8.08 -5.33 4.34
CA GLU A 118 -8.88 -5.04 5.53
C GLU A 118 -9.93 -6.12 5.85
N LEU A 119 -10.29 -6.96 4.88
CA LEU A 119 -11.23 -8.06 5.05
C LEU A 119 -10.53 -9.39 5.34
N LEU A 120 -9.20 -9.39 5.51
CA LEU A 120 -8.49 -10.60 5.88
C LEU A 120 -9.02 -11.15 7.21
N PRO A 121 -9.31 -12.46 7.29
CA PRO A 121 -9.76 -13.06 8.54
C PRO A 121 -8.66 -12.92 9.59
N ARG A 122 -9.01 -12.50 10.80
CA ARG A 122 -8.04 -12.33 11.90
C ARG A 122 -7.82 -13.65 12.63
N ILE A 123 -7.06 -14.55 12.01
CA ILE A 123 -6.71 -15.87 12.53
C ILE A 123 -5.18 -16.06 12.52
N THR A 124 -4.67 -17.02 13.29
CA THR A 124 -3.21 -17.23 13.46
C THR A 124 -2.45 -17.37 12.13
N ARG A 125 -3.07 -18.01 11.12
CA ARG A 125 -2.43 -18.26 9.81
C ARG A 125 -2.22 -16.99 8.97
N SER A 126 -3.05 -15.97 9.16
CA SER A 126 -3.03 -14.71 8.37
C SER A 126 -2.42 -13.54 9.13
N GLN A 127 -1.92 -13.76 10.36
CA GLN A 127 -1.38 -12.68 11.20
C GLN A 127 -0.21 -11.94 10.53
N SER A 128 0.65 -12.64 9.79
CA SER A 128 1.76 -12.02 9.04
C SER A 128 1.31 -11.20 7.83
N MET A 129 0.05 -11.31 7.42
CA MET A 129 -0.55 -10.60 6.30
C MET A 129 -1.47 -9.44 6.76
N ASP A 130 -1.69 -9.28 8.07
CA ASP A 130 -2.60 -8.28 8.61
C ASP A 130 -2.04 -6.86 8.48
N ALA A 131 -2.41 -6.21 7.37
CA ALA A 131 -2.04 -4.84 7.07
C ALA A 131 -2.60 -3.86 8.12
N LEU A 132 -3.80 -4.09 8.67
CA LEU A 132 -4.41 -3.19 9.64
C LEU A 132 -3.61 -3.15 10.95
N SER A 133 -3.19 -4.32 11.45
CA SER A 133 -2.37 -4.39 12.65
C SER A 133 -1.00 -3.73 12.44
N SER A 134 -0.38 -3.90 11.27
CA SER A 134 0.88 -3.23 10.93
C SER A 134 0.73 -1.70 10.90
N GLN A 135 -0.31 -1.17 10.25
CA GLN A 135 -0.55 0.28 10.19
C GLN A 135 -0.93 0.85 11.56
N ALA A 136 -1.71 0.13 12.36
CA ALA A 136 -2.08 0.56 13.72
C ALA A 136 -0.86 0.68 14.64
N ALA A 137 0.13 -0.22 14.50
CA ALA A 137 1.38 -0.14 15.26
C ALA A 137 2.18 1.14 14.93
N VAL A 138 2.32 1.46 13.64
CA VAL A 138 2.99 2.70 13.20
C VAL A 138 2.22 3.93 13.69
N ALA A 139 0.89 3.94 13.54
CA ALA A 139 0.05 5.03 14.02
C ALA A 139 0.19 5.25 15.54
N GLY A 140 0.22 4.18 16.33
CA GLY A 140 0.40 4.27 17.78
C GLY A 140 1.75 4.90 18.18
N TYR A 141 2.81 4.60 17.46
CA TYR A 141 4.12 5.21 17.66
C TYR A 141 4.12 6.70 17.29
N GLU A 142 3.60 7.06 16.11
CA GLU A 142 3.49 8.45 15.68
C GLU A 142 2.63 9.29 16.63
N CYS A 143 1.52 8.74 17.14
CA CYS A 143 0.70 9.41 18.16
C CYS A 143 1.50 9.78 19.41
N ALA A 144 2.41 8.91 19.87
CA ALA A 144 3.25 9.20 21.03
C ALA A 144 4.27 10.32 20.73
N LEU A 145 4.85 10.33 19.52
CA LEU A 145 5.77 11.39 19.08
C LEU A 145 5.07 12.75 18.99
N ILE A 146 3.89 12.79 18.35
CA ILE A 146 3.05 13.99 18.24
C ILE A 146 2.68 14.50 19.63
N ALA A 147 2.30 13.59 20.54
CA ALA A 147 1.93 13.98 21.90
C ALA A 147 3.13 14.55 22.67
N ALA A 148 4.33 14.00 22.49
CA ALA A 148 5.56 14.53 23.09
C ALA A 148 5.93 15.91 22.52
N ASP A 149 5.78 16.13 21.22
CA ASP A 149 6.03 17.42 20.55
C ASP A 149 5.10 18.53 21.05
N HIS A 150 3.81 18.21 21.24
CA HIS A 150 2.82 19.16 21.75
C HIS A 150 2.80 19.30 23.28
N CYS A 151 3.56 18.49 24.02
CA CYS A 151 3.56 18.55 25.48
C CYS A 151 4.33 19.78 25.98
N PRO A 152 3.72 20.66 26.82
CA PRO A 152 4.42 21.81 27.37
C PRO A 152 5.44 21.44 28.46
N LYS A 153 5.55 20.15 28.83
CA LYS A 153 6.45 19.61 29.84
C LYS A 153 7.28 18.49 29.24
N PHE A 154 8.42 18.21 29.86
CA PHE A 154 9.24 17.07 29.46
C PHE A 154 8.47 15.75 29.60
N TRP A 155 8.31 15.02 28.50
CA TRP A 155 7.42 13.87 28.37
C TRP A 155 7.70 12.73 29.37
N PHE A 156 8.96 12.50 29.73
CA PHE A 156 9.34 11.45 30.68
C PHE A 156 9.30 11.88 32.15
N PHE A 157 8.97 13.15 32.46
CA PHE A 157 8.68 13.56 33.83
C PHE A 157 7.18 13.36 34.12
N ALA A 158 6.75 12.10 34.13
CA ALA A 158 5.65 11.71 35.02
C ALA A 158 6.26 11.64 36.41
N GLU A 159 6.00 12.63 37.27
CA GLU A 159 6.40 12.56 38.68
C GLU A 159 5.85 11.25 39.28
N SER A 160 6.74 10.29 39.53
CA SER A 160 6.50 9.15 40.40
C SER A 160 6.46 9.58 41.88
N GLY A 161 5.81 10.71 42.17
CA GLY A 161 6.01 11.51 43.37
C GLY A 161 4.77 12.24 43.84
N GLY A 162 3.59 11.62 43.71
CA GLY A 162 2.34 12.13 44.25
C GLY A 162 1.66 11.13 45.17
N ARG A 163 2.27 10.77 46.30
CA ARG A 163 1.50 10.27 47.45
C ARG A 163 0.70 11.46 48.00
N ALA A 164 -0.54 11.62 47.58
CA ALA A 164 -1.50 12.43 48.31
C ALA A 164 -2.07 11.56 49.44
N SER A 165 -1.63 11.90 50.65
CA SER A 165 -2.19 11.54 51.96
C SER A 165 -3.69 11.74 52.06
#